data_AF-A0A2V1CSH8-F1
#
_entry.id   AF-A0A2V1CSH8-F1
#
_cell.length_a   1.000
_cell.length_b   1.000
_cell.length_c   1.000
_cell.angle_alpha   90.00
_cell.angle_beta   90.00
_cell.angle_gamma   90.00
#
_symmetry.space_group_name_H-M   'P 1'
#
loop_
_entity.id
_entity.type
_entity.pdbx_description
1 polymer ?
#
loop_
_entity_poly.entity_id
_entity_poly.type
_entity_poly.pdbx_seq_one_letter_code
_entity_poly.pdbx_strand_id
1 'polypeptide(L)'
;MVEHGTVPEGIQKAQRSLDPYVKQRQEVAQIRRVLASHLSSHVNQNIDNSLPRPLSLVDATCRVDGTSHGVRGLQKEYLRCVRANLKAQADYAQISRQHRCGSEEQGVAFDATSTNGSSSPMESFIDLVNQRQKHERLRIIQDYLDVLAQKPAATLEHLDLQTVLRDVETLPKMPSEVLNGSSSAQGSAGVDLKMLVDQLEKSVLRAKMLLKREQNLLTKIKADNATETGSHGSRLEAVGMTRSTLINWIEAELSRAGESSPESVSQDPASPHKRGKHFIESELVSIHRQYARYTKARQALVAVVTGDVRLPDVSPSEEAADLPGREPPYNSNGMEITHPYLEEMISISNEQKAMIQQKSHLTISLSKQLKEANQGLDRLTDESHLLPAHPMPAAKPQRNGLEGPISFGDEISNHEKPDSSLRARAWVYAAQSASHVTREAVSEKLGEGNAALADAQRTLSELHSLVGLDCEVGSKDGAHKSRDIWAVLDGNLGVIKGDGLE
;
A
#
# COMPACT_ATOMS: atom_id res chain seq x y z
N MET A 1 37.50 19.46 -45.67
CA MET A 1 36.83 20.13 -44.54
C MET A 1 35.43 19.56 -44.41
N VAL A 2 35.18 18.69 -43.42
CA VAL A 2 34.01 18.70 -42.54
C VAL A 2 34.46 17.93 -41.29
N GLU A 3 34.50 18.61 -40.15
CA GLU A 3 34.89 18.06 -38.86
C GLU A 3 33.88 17.01 -38.40
N HIS A 4 34.36 15.81 -38.06
CA HIS A 4 33.57 14.84 -37.31
C HIS A 4 33.53 15.29 -35.85
N GLY A 5 32.40 15.86 -35.43
CA GLY A 5 32.11 16.12 -34.03
C GLY A 5 32.23 14.83 -33.22
N THR A 6 33.14 14.82 -32.25
CA THR A 6 33.38 13.72 -31.34
C THR A 6 32.11 13.42 -30.55
N VAL A 7 31.45 12.30 -30.87
CA VAL A 7 30.25 11.83 -30.18
C VAL A 7 30.62 11.49 -28.72
N PRO A 8 29.89 12.02 -27.72
CA PRO A 8 30.14 11.78 -26.29
C PRO A 8 30.28 10.29 -25.96
N GLU A 9 31.21 9.95 -25.06
CA GLU A 9 31.57 8.58 -24.69
C GLU A 9 30.36 7.73 -24.22
N GLY A 10 29.38 8.36 -23.56
CA GLY A 10 28.13 7.71 -23.17
C GLY A 10 27.27 7.23 -24.34
N ILE A 11 27.26 7.98 -25.45
CA ILE A 11 26.53 7.61 -26.67
C ILE A 11 27.26 6.48 -27.40
N GLN A 12 28.61 6.47 -27.37
CA GLN A 12 29.39 5.36 -27.93
C GLN A 12 29.18 4.06 -27.14
N LYS A 13 29.06 4.13 -25.81
CA LYS A 13 28.75 2.97 -24.97
C LYS A 13 27.33 2.45 -25.23
N ALA A 14 26.36 3.36 -25.36
CA ALA A 14 24.98 3.00 -25.73
C ALA A 14 24.93 2.38 -27.14
N GLN A 15 25.63 2.97 -28.12
CA GLN A 15 25.71 2.45 -29.48
C GLN A 15 26.32 1.04 -29.50
N ARG A 16 27.46 0.81 -28.82
CA ARG A 16 28.06 -0.52 -28.69
C ARG A 16 27.12 -1.55 -28.03
N SER A 17 26.29 -1.12 -27.08
CA SER A 17 25.30 -2.00 -26.44
C SER A 17 24.09 -2.30 -27.34
N LEU A 18 23.76 -1.39 -28.25
CA LEU A 18 22.62 -1.48 -29.16
C LEU A 18 23.00 -2.08 -30.52
N ASP A 19 24.28 -2.05 -30.92
CA ASP A 19 24.79 -2.61 -32.18
C ASP A 19 24.36 -4.08 -32.44
N PRO A 20 24.30 -4.98 -31.43
CA PRO A 20 23.76 -6.34 -31.65
C PRO A 20 22.27 -6.36 -31.99
N TYR A 21 21.50 -5.36 -31.55
CA TYR A 21 20.05 -5.25 -31.67
C TYR A 21 19.60 -4.32 -32.82
N VAL A 22 20.48 -3.45 -33.30
CA VAL A 22 20.24 -2.56 -34.43
C VAL A 22 20.62 -3.28 -35.72
N LYS A 23 19.62 -3.89 -36.37
CA LYS A 23 19.77 -4.60 -37.64
C LYS A 23 19.44 -3.71 -38.84
N GLN A 24 20.04 -4.00 -40.00
CA GLN A 24 19.74 -3.26 -41.22
C GLN A 24 18.28 -3.49 -41.63
N ARG A 25 17.63 -2.47 -42.22
CA ARG A 25 16.20 -2.54 -42.60
C ARG A 25 15.85 -3.77 -43.45
N GLN A 26 16.78 -4.23 -44.28
CA GLN A 26 16.63 -5.43 -45.11
C GLN A 26 16.65 -6.72 -44.28
N GLU A 27 17.57 -6.86 -43.33
CA GLU A 27 17.63 -7.99 -42.38
C GLU A 27 16.38 -8.03 -41.52
N VAL A 28 15.90 -6.88 -41.03
CA VAL A 28 14.65 -6.79 -40.26
C VAL A 28 13.46 -7.24 -41.10
N ALA A 29 13.38 -6.85 -42.37
CA ALA A 29 12.32 -7.28 -43.27
C ALA A 29 12.38 -8.79 -43.55
N GLN A 30 13.58 -9.37 -43.68
CA GLN A 30 13.79 -10.80 -43.86
C GLN A 30 13.39 -11.58 -42.60
N ILE A 31 13.82 -11.13 -41.41
CA ILE A 31 13.44 -11.71 -40.11
C ILE A 31 11.93 -11.67 -39.94
N ARG A 32 11.28 -10.53 -40.23
CA ARG A 32 9.82 -10.40 -40.17
C ARG A 32 9.12 -11.36 -41.13
N ARG A 33 9.66 -11.56 -42.34
CA ARG A 33 9.09 -12.52 -43.32
C ARG A 33 9.23 -13.96 -42.84
N VAL A 34 10.38 -14.34 -42.29
CA VAL A 34 10.63 -15.69 -41.73
C VAL A 34 9.74 -15.95 -40.51
N LEU A 35 9.62 -14.98 -39.60
CA LEU A 35 8.73 -15.07 -38.45
C LEU A 35 7.27 -15.13 -38.88
N ALA A 36 6.85 -14.32 -39.84
CA ALA A 36 5.50 -14.37 -40.39
C ALA A 36 5.20 -15.73 -41.03
N SER A 37 6.14 -16.31 -41.79
CA SER A 37 5.96 -17.66 -42.35
C SER A 37 5.87 -18.73 -41.26
N HIS A 38 6.73 -18.66 -40.24
CA HIS A 38 6.73 -19.61 -39.13
C HIS A 38 5.44 -19.51 -38.29
N LEU A 39 4.99 -18.29 -37.98
CA LEU A 39 3.72 -18.08 -37.28
C LEU A 39 2.54 -18.55 -38.12
N SER A 40 2.53 -18.26 -39.42
CA SER A 40 1.46 -18.74 -40.31
C SER A 40 1.44 -20.27 -40.42
N SER A 41 2.58 -20.95 -40.38
CA SER A 41 2.61 -22.43 -40.40
C SER A 41 2.06 -23.04 -39.12
N HIS A 42 2.29 -22.43 -37.95
CA HIS A 42 1.76 -22.94 -36.67
C HIS A 42 0.30 -22.56 -36.44
N VAL A 43 -0.15 -21.43 -36.99
CA VAL A 43 -1.55 -20.98 -36.89
C VAL A 43 -2.45 -21.77 -37.85
N ASN A 44 -1.98 -22.10 -39.06
CA ASN A 44 -2.78 -22.78 -40.07
C ASN A 44 -2.73 -24.33 -39.99
N GLN A 45 -1.90 -24.92 -39.13
CA GLN A 45 -1.86 -26.37 -38.92
C GLN A 45 -3.02 -26.89 -38.06
N ASN A 46 -3.63 -26.05 -37.23
CA ASN A 46 -4.90 -26.39 -36.57
C ASN A 46 -6.04 -26.04 -37.53
N ILE A 47 -6.24 -26.95 -38.47
CA ILE A 47 -7.33 -27.00 -39.44
C ILE A 47 -8.66 -26.90 -38.67
N ASP A 48 -9.26 -25.70 -38.70
CA ASP A 48 -10.72 -25.42 -38.76
C ASP A 48 -11.06 -23.98 -38.38
N ASN A 49 -10.12 -23.22 -37.80
CA ASN A 49 -10.34 -21.80 -37.49
C ASN A 49 -9.25 -20.94 -38.12
N SER A 50 -9.44 -20.54 -39.39
CA SER A 50 -8.70 -19.41 -39.95
C SER A 50 -9.00 -18.18 -39.09
N LEU A 51 -8.12 -17.83 -38.15
CA LEU A 51 -8.29 -16.68 -37.25
C LEU A 51 -8.37 -15.40 -38.09
N PRO A 52 -9.55 -14.77 -38.27
CA PRO A 52 -9.66 -13.49 -38.98
C PRO A 52 -9.45 -12.32 -37.99
N ARG A 53 -8.83 -12.57 -36.83
CA ARG A 53 -8.82 -11.67 -35.68
C ARG A 53 -7.39 -11.42 -35.22
N PRO A 54 -7.03 -10.17 -34.86
CA PRO A 54 -5.70 -9.88 -34.32
C PRO A 54 -5.43 -10.75 -33.09
N LEU A 55 -4.19 -11.24 -32.97
CA LEU A 55 -3.70 -12.13 -31.91
C LEU A 55 -3.95 -11.60 -30.47
N SER A 56 -4.34 -10.34 -30.33
CA SER A 56 -4.74 -9.71 -29.06
C SER A 56 -6.11 -10.14 -28.54
N LEU A 57 -6.92 -10.84 -29.34
CA LEU A 57 -8.30 -11.23 -29.02
C LEU A 57 -8.53 -12.75 -29.02
N VAL A 58 -7.46 -13.55 -29.04
CA VAL A 58 -7.57 -15.01 -28.95
C VAL A 58 -7.79 -15.38 -27.49
N ASP A 59 -8.92 -16.03 -27.23
CA ASP A 59 -9.31 -16.50 -25.91
C ASP A 59 -8.32 -17.56 -25.42
N ALA A 60 -7.86 -17.45 -24.17
CA ALA A 60 -6.83 -18.32 -23.58
C ALA A 60 -7.30 -19.78 -23.38
N THR A 61 -8.51 -20.10 -23.83
CA THR A 61 -9.19 -21.38 -23.74
C THR A 61 -8.84 -22.33 -24.89
N CYS A 62 -8.03 -21.91 -25.86
CA CYS A 62 -7.58 -22.77 -26.94
C CYS A 62 -6.68 -23.89 -26.38
N ARG A 63 -7.28 -25.05 -26.09
CA ARG A 63 -6.58 -26.26 -25.68
C ARG A 63 -5.65 -26.71 -26.79
N VAL A 64 -4.35 -26.45 -26.61
CA VAL A 64 -3.30 -26.96 -27.48
C VAL A 64 -3.05 -28.43 -27.12
N ASP A 65 -3.95 -29.30 -27.54
CA ASP A 65 -3.84 -30.76 -27.36
C ASP A 65 -2.95 -31.42 -28.43
N GLY A 66 -2.40 -30.65 -29.37
CA GLY A 66 -1.39 -31.12 -30.31
C GLY A 66 0.02 -31.07 -29.72
N THR A 67 0.70 -32.21 -29.63
CA THR A 67 2.16 -32.28 -29.50
C THR A 67 2.79 -31.66 -30.76
N SER A 68 2.95 -30.34 -30.78
CA SER A 68 3.63 -29.60 -31.85
C SER A 68 5.06 -30.11 -32.01
N HIS A 69 5.24 -31.00 -32.98
CA HIS A 69 6.50 -31.64 -33.33
C HIS A 69 7.40 -30.58 -33.98
N GLY A 70 8.34 -30.05 -33.21
CA GLY A 70 9.29 -29.02 -33.67
C GLY A 70 9.77 -28.05 -32.60
N VAL A 71 9.09 -27.97 -31.44
CA VAL A 71 9.46 -27.02 -30.39
C VAL A 71 10.68 -27.53 -29.61
N ARG A 72 11.84 -26.88 -29.78
CA ARG A 72 13.10 -27.20 -29.06
C ARG A 72 13.51 -26.07 -28.12
N GLY A 73 14.26 -26.43 -27.07
CA GLY A 73 14.86 -25.48 -26.13
C GLY A 73 13.86 -24.80 -25.19
N LEU A 74 14.07 -23.51 -24.92
CA LEU A 74 13.32 -22.72 -23.92
C LEU A 74 11.81 -22.67 -24.19
N GLN A 75 11.39 -22.68 -25.46
CA GLN A 75 9.97 -22.68 -25.82
C GLN A 75 9.27 -23.98 -25.38
N LYS A 76 9.97 -25.12 -25.42
CA LYS A 76 9.44 -26.40 -24.92
C LYS A 76 9.26 -26.37 -23.41
N GLU A 77 10.23 -25.78 -22.71
CA GLU A 77 10.21 -25.62 -21.27
C GLU A 77 9.07 -24.69 -20.83
N TYR A 78 8.93 -23.55 -21.51
CA TYR A 78 7.82 -22.63 -21.30
C TYR A 78 6.46 -23.32 -21.50
N LEU A 79 6.28 -24.07 -22.60
CA LEU A 79 5.04 -24.83 -22.83
C LEU A 79 4.81 -25.91 -21.77
N ARG A 80 5.87 -26.55 -21.25
CA ARG A 80 5.79 -27.49 -20.13
C ARG A 80 5.28 -26.79 -18.87
N CYS A 81 5.86 -25.64 -18.53
CA CYS A 81 5.43 -24.83 -17.38
C CYS A 81 3.99 -24.34 -17.52
N VAL A 82 3.59 -23.87 -18.71
CA VAL A 82 2.22 -23.42 -18.97
C VAL A 82 1.22 -24.57 -18.80
N ARG A 83 1.52 -25.75 -19.35
CA ARG A 83 0.68 -26.95 -19.15
C ARG A 83 0.60 -27.36 -17.68
N ALA A 84 1.72 -27.31 -16.96
CA ALA A 84 1.74 -27.60 -15.53
C ALA A 84 0.92 -26.59 -14.73
N ASN A 85 0.96 -25.31 -15.09
CA ASN A 85 0.14 -24.26 -14.46
C ASN A 85 -1.35 -24.46 -14.75
N LEU A 86 -1.72 -24.73 -16.01
CA LEU A 86 -3.11 -25.04 -16.36
C LEU A 86 -3.64 -26.27 -15.62
N LYS A 87 -2.80 -27.31 -15.48
CA LYS A 87 -3.14 -28.49 -14.65
C LYS A 87 -3.32 -28.10 -13.18
N ALA A 88 -2.39 -27.34 -12.60
CA ALA A 88 -2.47 -26.90 -11.21
C ALA A 88 -3.73 -26.05 -10.94
N GLN A 89 -4.12 -25.20 -11.90
CA GLN A 89 -5.36 -24.42 -11.81
C GLN A 89 -6.60 -25.32 -11.87
N ALA A 90 -6.62 -26.32 -12.75
CA ALA A 90 -7.71 -27.28 -12.83
C ALA A 90 -7.83 -28.11 -11.54
N ASP A 91 -6.70 -28.59 -11.01
CA ASP A 91 -6.62 -29.35 -9.77
C ASP A 91 -7.09 -28.49 -8.58
N TYR A 92 -6.65 -27.22 -8.50
CA TYR A 92 -7.13 -26.27 -7.49
C TYR A 92 -8.63 -25.99 -7.61
N ALA A 93 -9.15 -25.81 -8.83
CA ALA A 93 -10.57 -25.61 -9.07
C ALA A 93 -11.40 -26.87 -8.74
N GLN A 94 -10.82 -28.06 -8.84
CA GLN A 94 -11.46 -29.30 -8.42
C GLN A 94 -11.46 -29.44 -6.89
N ILE A 95 -10.32 -29.21 -6.25
CA ILE A 95 -10.17 -29.28 -4.79
C ILE A 95 -11.07 -28.23 -4.12
N SER A 96 -11.11 -26.99 -4.63
CA SER A 96 -11.98 -25.94 -4.08
C SER A 96 -13.47 -26.29 -4.21
N ARG A 97 -13.88 -26.93 -5.31
CA ARG A 97 -15.25 -27.46 -5.47
C ARG A 97 -15.53 -28.60 -4.49
N GLN A 98 -14.59 -29.51 -4.28
CA GLN A 98 -14.73 -30.59 -3.28
C GLN A 98 -14.85 -30.05 -1.86
N HIS A 99 -14.07 -29.03 -1.48
CA HIS A 99 -14.21 -28.37 -0.17
C HIS A 99 -15.55 -27.63 -0.02
N ARG A 100 -16.07 -27.04 -1.09
CA ARG A 100 -17.39 -26.40 -1.07
C ARG A 100 -18.52 -27.42 -0.90
N CYS A 101 -18.46 -28.59 -1.54
CA CYS A 101 -19.48 -29.63 -1.40
C CYS A 101 -19.33 -30.46 -0.10
N GLY A 102 -18.11 -30.74 0.35
CA GLY A 102 -17.87 -31.49 1.59
C GLY A 102 -18.31 -30.76 2.87
N SER A 103 -18.42 -29.42 2.82
CA SER A 103 -18.94 -28.63 3.94
C SER A 103 -20.46 -28.76 4.12
N GLU A 104 -21.21 -29.25 3.12
CA GLU A 104 -22.66 -29.45 3.22
C GLU A 104 -23.03 -30.88 3.66
N GLU A 105 -22.18 -31.88 3.40
CA GLU A 105 -22.43 -33.28 3.78
C GLU A 105 -21.95 -33.64 5.20
N GLN A 106 -21.14 -32.79 5.84
CA GLN A 106 -20.66 -32.98 7.22
C GLN A 106 -21.47 -32.21 8.28
N GLY A 107 -22.72 -31.86 7.96
CA GLY A 107 -23.72 -31.39 8.93
C GLY A 107 -24.23 -32.54 9.81
N VAL A 108 -23.36 -33.16 10.60
CA VAL A 108 -23.77 -34.07 11.67
C VAL A 108 -24.21 -33.23 12.86
N ALA A 109 -25.45 -33.44 13.27
CA ALA A 109 -26.10 -32.83 14.42
C ALA A 109 -25.15 -32.74 15.63
N PHE A 110 -24.83 -31.51 16.03
CA PHE A 110 -24.41 -31.22 17.40
C PHE A 110 -25.37 -30.22 18.00
N ASP A 111 -25.82 -30.60 19.20
CA ASP A 111 -26.93 -30.04 19.94
C ASP A 111 -26.92 -28.52 20.06
N ALA A 112 -28.14 -27.99 20.03
CA ALA A 112 -28.47 -26.68 20.49
C ALA A 112 -27.95 -26.46 21.91
N THR A 113 -27.04 -25.51 22.08
CA THR A 113 -27.06 -24.67 23.27
C THR A 113 -26.89 -23.23 22.85
N SER A 114 -27.95 -22.47 23.13
CA SER A 114 -28.10 -21.03 22.95
C SER A 114 -26.83 -20.24 23.26
N THR A 115 -26.43 -19.36 22.35
CA THR A 115 -26.36 -17.91 22.62
C THR A 115 -26.05 -17.13 21.34
N ASN A 116 -27.05 -16.36 20.91
CA ASN A 116 -26.97 -15.04 20.27
C ASN A 116 -25.78 -14.73 19.35
N GLY A 117 -26.14 -14.46 18.10
CA GLY A 117 -25.39 -13.62 17.19
C GLY A 117 -25.03 -14.39 15.94
N SER A 118 -25.62 -13.98 14.82
CA SER A 118 -25.14 -14.31 13.48
C SER A 118 -23.69 -13.82 13.35
N SER A 119 -22.72 -14.59 13.85
CA SER A 119 -21.33 -14.31 13.55
C SER A 119 -21.14 -14.59 12.08
N SER A 120 -20.89 -13.51 11.34
CA SER A 120 -20.56 -13.58 9.92
C SER A 120 -19.46 -14.63 9.73
N PRO A 121 -19.44 -15.41 8.63
CA PRO A 121 -18.33 -16.34 8.35
C PRO A 121 -16.95 -15.66 8.37
N MET A 122 -16.90 -14.34 8.28
CA MET A 122 -15.71 -13.54 8.49
C MET A 122 -15.25 -13.49 9.96
N GLU A 123 -16.17 -13.38 10.92
CA GLU A 123 -15.85 -13.37 12.35
C GLU A 123 -15.34 -14.73 12.81
N SER A 124 -15.96 -15.82 12.33
CA SER A 124 -15.45 -17.17 12.61
C SER A 124 -14.08 -17.43 11.97
N PHE A 125 -13.81 -16.86 10.78
CA PHE A 125 -12.47 -16.91 10.17
C PHE A 125 -11.44 -16.11 10.99
N ILE A 126 -11.78 -14.91 11.46
CA ILE A 126 -10.92 -14.10 12.32
C ILE A 126 -10.61 -14.85 13.62
N ASP A 127 -11.61 -15.46 14.24
CA ASP A 127 -11.42 -16.26 15.44
C ASP A 127 -10.51 -17.47 15.22
N LEU A 128 -10.64 -18.16 14.08
CA LEU A 128 -9.77 -19.28 13.71
C LEU A 128 -8.33 -18.82 13.47
N VAL A 129 -8.13 -17.68 12.81
CA VAL A 129 -6.79 -17.08 12.62
C VAL A 129 -6.17 -16.70 13.96
N ASN A 130 -6.96 -16.09 14.86
CA ASN A 130 -6.52 -15.74 16.21
C ASN A 130 -6.15 -16.98 17.03
N GLN A 131 -6.93 -18.06 16.93
CA GLN A 131 -6.62 -19.34 17.57
C GLN A 131 -5.33 -19.96 17.00
N ARG A 132 -5.14 -19.92 15.67
CA ARG A 132 -3.91 -20.39 15.03
C ARG A 132 -2.70 -19.62 15.51
N GLN A 133 -2.80 -18.29 15.59
CA GLN A 133 -1.72 -17.44 16.10
C GLN A 133 -1.39 -17.77 17.57
N LYS A 134 -2.41 -18.01 18.41
CA LYS A 134 -2.19 -18.44 19.80
C LYS A 134 -1.51 -19.80 19.87
N HIS A 135 -1.90 -20.75 19.03
CA HIS A 135 -1.29 -22.07 18.97
C HIS A 135 0.19 -21.99 18.54
N GLU A 136 0.52 -21.20 17.52
CA GLU A 136 1.92 -20.99 17.11
C GLU A 136 2.75 -20.37 18.23
N ARG A 137 2.20 -19.38 18.97
CA ARG A 137 2.89 -18.80 20.13
C ARG A 137 3.15 -19.83 21.23
N LEU A 138 2.18 -20.69 21.53
CA LEU A 138 2.34 -21.76 22.51
C LEU A 138 3.34 -22.80 22.06
N ARG A 139 3.34 -23.15 20.78
CA ARG A 139 4.33 -24.06 20.18
C ARG A 139 5.74 -23.50 20.30
N ILE A 140 5.94 -22.22 19.99
CA ILE A 140 7.23 -21.55 20.17
C ILE A 140 7.67 -21.60 21.64
N ILE A 141 6.76 -21.33 22.59
CA ILE A 141 7.08 -21.41 24.01
C ILE A 141 7.46 -22.84 24.41
N GLN A 142 6.72 -23.85 23.92
CA GLN A 142 7.03 -25.25 24.15
C GLN A 142 8.40 -25.63 23.56
N ASP A 143 8.69 -25.23 22.33
CA ASP A 143 9.98 -25.47 21.68
C ASP A 143 11.12 -24.84 22.50
N TYR A 144 10.93 -23.62 23.02
CA TYR A 144 11.91 -23.01 23.92
C TYR A 144 12.02 -23.76 25.25
N LEU A 145 10.92 -24.20 25.85
CA LEU A 145 10.96 -25.01 27.07
C LEU A 145 11.68 -26.34 26.85
N ASP A 146 11.47 -26.99 25.71
CA ASP A 146 12.16 -28.22 25.32
C ASP A 146 13.66 -27.98 25.11
N VAL A 147 14.03 -26.87 24.45
CA VAL A 147 15.44 -26.45 24.31
C VAL A 147 16.06 -26.14 25.66
N LEU A 148 15.33 -25.48 26.58
CA LEU A 148 15.81 -25.22 27.94
C LEU A 148 15.97 -26.53 28.73
N ALA A 149 15.05 -27.48 28.59
CA ALA A 149 15.12 -28.79 29.23
C ALA A 149 16.28 -29.64 28.70
N GLN A 150 16.69 -29.44 27.45
CA GLN A 150 17.87 -30.08 26.84
C GLN A 150 19.20 -29.45 27.30
N LYS A 151 19.20 -28.26 27.93
CA LYS A 151 20.43 -27.67 28.43
C LYS A 151 20.90 -28.38 29.70
N PRO A 152 22.21 -28.70 29.82
CA PRO A 152 22.74 -29.46 30.96
C PRO A 152 22.60 -28.70 32.28
N ALA A 153 22.46 -27.37 32.27
CA ALA A 153 22.19 -26.56 33.46
C ALA A 153 20.77 -26.72 34.05
N ALA A 154 19.85 -27.38 33.33
CA ALA A 154 18.49 -27.66 33.80
C ALA A 154 18.35 -29.03 34.46
N THR A 155 19.39 -29.88 34.44
CA THR A 155 19.38 -31.15 35.17
C THR A 155 19.76 -30.92 36.64
N LEU A 156 19.08 -31.63 37.55
CA LEU A 156 19.29 -31.47 39.00
C LEU A 156 20.75 -31.75 39.42
N GLU A 157 21.49 -32.52 38.63
CA GLU A 157 22.90 -32.88 38.85
C GLU A 157 23.89 -31.74 38.58
N HIS A 158 23.53 -30.74 37.77
CA HIS A 158 24.40 -29.57 37.49
C HIS A 158 24.43 -28.54 38.64
N LEU A 159 23.53 -28.69 39.61
CA LEU A 159 23.51 -27.91 40.86
C LEU A 159 24.27 -28.61 42.00
N ASP A 160 24.76 -29.83 41.79
CA ASP A 160 25.57 -30.53 42.77
C ASP A 160 27.01 -29.98 42.75
N LEU A 161 27.38 -29.21 43.78
CA LEU A 161 28.72 -28.63 43.91
C LEU A 161 29.83 -29.71 43.87
N GLN A 162 29.53 -30.96 44.25
CA GLN A 162 30.52 -32.04 44.28
C GLN A 162 30.95 -32.50 42.87
N THR A 163 30.09 -32.39 41.86
CA THR A 163 30.42 -32.78 40.48
C THR A 163 31.15 -31.66 39.73
N VAL A 164 30.77 -30.40 39.97
CA VAL A 164 31.40 -29.20 39.37
C VAL A 164 32.81 -28.95 39.91
N LEU A 165 33.11 -29.32 41.16
CA LEU A 165 34.42 -29.11 41.78
C LEU A 165 35.47 -30.17 41.44
N ARG A 166 35.10 -31.31 40.83
CA ARG A 166 36.08 -32.32 40.39
C ARG A 166 36.99 -31.82 39.27
N ASP A 167 36.49 -30.93 38.42
CA ASP A 167 37.26 -30.39 37.30
C ASP A 167 38.19 -29.22 37.71
N VAL A 168 38.13 -28.78 38.98
CA VAL A 168 38.90 -27.64 39.52
C VAL A 168 40.19 -28.08 40.24
N GLU A 169 40.42 -29.38 40.44
CA GLU A 169 41.64 -29.89 41.12
C GLU A 169 42.95 -29.69 40.34
N THR A 170 42.92 -29.11 39.13
CA THR A 170 44.11 -28.91 38.27
C THR A 170 44.40 -27.45 37.92
N LEU A 171 44.29 -26.52 38.87
CA LEU A 171 44.87 -25.18 38.68
C LEU A 171 46.39 -25.17 38.97
N PRO A 172 47.25 -24.65 38.07
CA PRO A 172 48.67 -24.49 38.35
C PRO A 172 48.89 -23.35 39.36
N LYS A 173 49.66 -23.61 40.42
CA LYS A 173 50.07 -22.58 41.39
C LYS A 173 50.83 -21.46 40.67
N MET A 174 50.33 -20.23 40.79
CA MET A 174 50.98 -19.02 40.25
C MET A 174 52.41 -18.83 40.83
N PRO A 175 53.39 -18.42 40.02
CA PRO A 175 54.74 -18.11 40.50
C PRO A 175 54.75 -16.89 41.41
N SER A 176 55.47 -16.99 42.52
CA SER A 176 55.61 -15.96 43.55
C SER A 176 56.40 -14.72 43.12
N GLU A 177 56.96 -14.66 41.90
CA GLU A 177 57.67 -13.48 41.40
C GLU A 177 56.78 -12.24 41.15
N VAL A 178 55.47 -12.37 40.95
CA VAL A 178 54.60 -11.22 40.62
C VAL A 178 54.18 -10.42 41.88
N LEU A 179 54.37 -10.97 43.08
CA LEU A 179 54.10 -10.29 44.35
C LEU A 179 55.28 -9.48 44.91
N ASN A 180 56.48 -9.61 44.32
CA ASN A 180 57.70 -8.91 44.77
C ASN A 180 58.16 -7.78 43.82
N GLY A 181 57.31 -7.34 42.88
CA GLY A 181 57.61 -6.26 41.94
C GLY A 181 57.69 -4.84 42.54
N SER A 182 57.59 -4.69 43.86
CA SER A 182 57.56 -3.38 44.53
C SER A 182 58.60 -3.21 45.63
N SER A 183 59.64 -4.04 45.67
CA SER A 183 60.69 -3.94 46.70
C SER A 183 62.07 -4.36 46.19
N SER A 184 62.60 -3.64 45.21
CA SER A 184 64.05 -3.61 44.99
C SER A 184 64.48 -2.32 44.28
N ALA A 185 64.85 -1.31 45.06
CA ALA A 185 65.82 -0.29 44.67
C ALA A 185 66.32 0.45 45.93
N GLN A 186 67.10 -0.25 46.75
CA GLN A 186 67.99 0.42 47.69
C GLN A 186 69.33 0.62 46.97
N GLY A 187 69.60 1.85 46.53
CA GLY A 187 70.81 2.13 45.75
C GLY A 187 70.95 3.57 45.25
N SER A 188 71.23 4.49 46.17
CA SER A 188 71.92 5.77 45.96
C SER A 188 71.17 6.95 45.31
N ALA A 189 71.45 8.12 45.89
CA ALA A 189 71.19 9.48 45.43
C ALA A 189 69.72 9.90 45.37
N GLY A 190 69.32 10.73 46.34
CA GLY A 190 68.14 11.58 46.19
C GLY A 190 68.21 12.25 44.82
N VAL A 191 67.20 12.01 44.00
CA VAL A 191 67.01 12.74 42.76
C VAL A 191 67.00 14.20 43.15
N ASP A 192 68.11 14.88 42.86
CA ASP A 192 68.38 16.24 43.30
C ASP A 192 67.19 17.10 42.88
N LEU A 193 66.46 17.63 43.87
CA LEU A 193 65.23 18.38 43.63
C LEU A 193 65.51 19.54 42.65
N LYS A 194 66.74 20.07 42.67
CA LYS A 194 67.23 21.06 41.71
C LYS A 194 67.28 20.54 40.28
N MET A 195 67.74 19.31 40.03
CA MET A 195 67.73 18.72 38.69
C MET A 195 66.30 18.56 38.14
N LEU A 196 65.33 18.22 38.99
CA LEU A 196 63.93 18.13 38.59
C LEU A 196 63.33 19.52 38.30
N VAL A 197 63.68 20.52 39.13
CA VAL A 197 63.29 21.92 38.92
C VAL A 197 63.92 22.47 37.64
N ASP A 198 65.21 22.23 37.38
CA ASP A 198 65.90 22.64 36.16
C ASP A 198 65.28 21.97 34.91
N GLN A 199 64.87 20.70 35.03
CA GLN A 199 64.18 19.98 33.96
C GLN A 199 62.77 20.55 33.69
N LEU A 200 62.07 20.98 34.75
CA LEU A 200 60.79 21.66 34.66
C LEU A 200 60.94 23.07 34.09
N GLU A 201 61.93 23.85 34.52
CA GLU A 201 62.23 25.17 33.97
C GLU A 201 62.58 25.07 32.48
N LYS A 202 63.38 24.07 32.09
CA LYS A 202 63.71 23.79 30.69
C LYS A 202 62.50 23.33 29.86
N SER A 203 61.54 22.63 30.45
CA SER A 203 60.31 22.21 29.74
C SER A 203 59.34 23.38 29.62
N VAL A 204 59.18 24.20 30.66
CA VAL A 204 58.37 25.43 30.67
C VAL A 204 58.92 26.45 29.67
N LEU A 205 60.25 26.62 29.61
CA LEU A 205 60.86 27.55 28.66
C LEU A 205 60.70 27.07 27.22
N ARG A 206 60.83 25.75 26.96
CA ARG A 206 60.51 25.16 25.64
C ARG A 206 59.04 25.36 25.27
N ALA A 207 58.13 25.11 26.19
CA ALA A 207 56.69 25.32 25.98
C ALA A 207 56.37 26.80 25.70
N LYS A 208 56.97 27.74 26.43
CA LYS A 208 56.82 29.18 26.19
C LYS A 208 57.36 29.60 24.82
N MET A 209 58.48 29.04 24.37
CA MET A 209 59.01 29.32 23.03
C MET A 209 58.11 28.74 21.93
N LEU A 210 57.56 27.53 22.11
CA LEU A 210 56.58 26.95 21.19
C LEU A 210 55.32 27.79 21.12
N LEU A 211 54.78 28.21 22.27
CA LEU A 211 53.61 29.09 22.34
C LEU A 211 53.86 30.42 21.61
N LYS A 212 55.01 31.06 21.82
CA LYS A 212 55.35 32.30 21.08
C LYS A 212 55.47 32.06 19.58
N ARG A 213 56.01 30.91 19.16
CA ARG A 213 56.10 30.54 17.74
C ARG A 213 54.72 30.35 17.13
N GLU A 214 53.81 29.67 17.82
CA GLU A 214 52.42 29.47 17.40
C GLU A 214 51.63 30.77 17.39
N GLN A 215 51.80 31.63 18.40
CA GLN A 215 51.19 32.96 18.44
C GLN A 215 51.65 33.81 17.24
N ASN A 216 52.95 33.78 16.92
CA ASN A 216 53.50 34.47 15.75
C ASN A 216 53.01 33.88 14.43
N LEU A 217 52.76 32.56 14.37
CA LEU A 217 52.15 31.92 13.20
C LEU A 217 50.68 32.34 13.06
N LEU A 218 49.94 32.39 14.17
CA LEU A 218 48.55 32.85 14.19
C LEU A 218 48.42 34.32 13.81
N THR A 219 49.32 35.19 14.26
CA THR A 219 49.30 36.61 13.85
C THR A 219 49.64 36.77 12.38
N LYS A 220 50.57 35.97 11.82
CA LYS A 220 50.85 35.92 10.38
C LYS A 220 49.63 35.45 9.59
N ILE A 221 49.03 34.32 9.97
CA ILE A 221 47.82 33.80 9.33
C ILE A 221 46.68 34.83 9.41
N LYS A 222 46.49 35.49 10.55
CA LYS A 222 45.47 36.55 10.70
C LYS A 222 45.77 37.76 9.82
N ALA A 223 47.03 38.15 9.66
CA ALA A 223 47.44 39.24 8.77
C ALA A 223 47.20 38.86 7.29
N ASP A 224 47.58 37.65 6.88
CA ASP A 224 47.35 37.13 5.53
C ASP A 224 45.84 37.06 5.21
N ASN A 225 45.03 36.58 6.16
CA ASN A 225 43.57 36.57 6.03
C ASN A 225 42.94 37.97 6.01
N ALA A 226 43.52 38.94 6.73
CA ALA A 226 43.06 40.33 6.69
C ALA A 226 43.35 40.99 5.33
N THR A 227 44.48 40.65 4.69
CA THR A 227 44.83 41.13 3.35
C THR A 227 44.06 40.45 2.21
N GLU A 228 43.45 39.29 2.47
CA GLU A 228 42.64 38.54 1.48
C GLU A 228 41.13 38.79 1.57
N THR A 229 40.70 39.80 2.34
CA THR A 229 39.30 40.26 2.33
C THR A 229 38.98 41.06 1.07
N GLY A 230 38.97 40.42 -0.11
CA GLY A 230 38.72 41.17 -1.35
C GLY A 230 38.57 40.46 -2.67
N SER A 231 38.45 39.12 -2.75
CA SER A 231 38.12 38.47 -4.02
C SER A 231 37.13 37.34 -3.84
N HIS A 232 35.93 37.51 -4.37
CA HIS A 232 34.93 36.44 -4.48
C HIS A 232 35.46 35.18 -5.21
N GLY A 233 36.56 35.31 -5.97
CA GLY A 233 37.26 34.21 -6.62
C GLY A 233 37.94 33.24 -5.64
N SER A 234 38.63 33.74 -4.60
CA SER A 234 39.31 32.87 -3.64
C SER A 234 38.32 32.11 -2.75
N ARG A 235 37.16 32.72 -2.45
CA ARG A 235 36.05 32.02 -1.77
C ARG A 235 35.47 30.90 -2.63
N LEU A 236 35.28 31.14 -3.92
CA LEU A 236 34.77 30.13 -4.84
C LEU A 236 35.77 28.99 -5.02
N GLU A 237 37.05 29.30 -5.09
CA GLU A 237 38.14 28.31 -5.16
C GLU A 237 38.25 27.50 -3.86
N ALA A 238 38.17 28.14 -2.69
CA ALA A 238 38.15 27.44 -1.40
C ALA A 238 36.91 26.54 -1.24
N VAL A 239 35.74 26.98 -1.72
CA VAL A 239 34.53 26.15 -1.77
C VAL A 239 34.69 25.00 -2.79
N GLY A 240 35.33 25.26 -3.92
CA GLY A 240 35.68 24.24 -4.91
C GLY A 240 36.64 23.18 -4.35
N MET A 241 37.67 23.61 -3.62
CA MET A 241 38.62 22.74 -2.95
C MET A 241 37.95 21.92 -1.85
N THR A 242 37.16 22.53 -0.98
CA THR A 242 36.41 21.79 0.06
C THR A 242 35.41 20.80 -0.54
N ARG A 243 34.75 21.14 -1.66
CA ARG A 243 33.91 20.20 -2.40
C ARG A 243 34.73 19.03 -2.95
N SER A 244 35.87 19.29 -3.56
CA SER A 244 36.73 18.24 -4.12
C SER A 244 37.32 17.31 -3.06
N THR A 245 37.69 17.83 -1.89
CA THR A 245 38.20 17.03 -0.78
C THR A 245 37.10 16.19 -0.14
N LEU A 246 35.87 16.73 -0.01
CA LEU A 246 34.70 15.97 0.43
C LEU A 246 34.35 14.84 -0.53
N ILE A 247 34.37 15.09 -1.84
CA ILE A 247 34.11 14.07 -2.87
C ILE A 247 35.16 12.96 -2.77
N ASN A 248 36.45 13.31 -2.74
CA ASN A 248 37.53 12.32 -2.61
C ASN A 248 37.42 11.54 -1.29
N TRP A 249 37.03 12.19 -0.20
CA TRP A 249 36.83 11.51 1.08
C TRP A 249 35.64 10.55 1.01
N ILE A 250 34.51 10.95 0.43
CA ILE A 250 33.34 10.09 0.24
C ILE A 250 33.68 8.91 -0.68
N GLU A 251 34.39 9.15 -1.79
CA GLU A 251 34.81 8.10 -2.72
C GLU A 251 35.77 7.11 -2.06
N ALA A 252 36.74 7.59 -1.28
CA ALA A 252 37.64 6.74 -0.51
C ALA A 252 36.88 5.93 0.57
N GLU A 253 35.91 6.55 1.24
CA GLU A 253 35.06 5.89 2.23
C GLU A 253 34.17 4.81 1.60
N LEU A 254 33.56 5.10 0.44
CA LEU A 254 32.73 4.17 -0.31
C LEU A 254 33.55 3.00 -0.88
N SER A 255 34.78 3.26 -1.34
CA SER A 255 35.69 2.18 -1.76
C SER A 255 36.08 1.27 -0.59
N ARG A 256 36.24 1.83 0.61
CA ARG A 256 36.59 1.07 1.82
C ARG A 256 35.43 0.26 2.37
N ALA A 257 34.19 0.72 2.18
CA ALA A 257 32.98 -0.01 2.56
C ALA A 257 32.66 -1.22 1.65
N GLY A 258 33.32 -1.34 0.49
CA GLY A 258 33.11 -2.44 -0.46
C GLY A 258 33.99 -3.67 -0.28
N GLU A 259 35.03 -3.63 0.57
CA GLU A 259 36.10 -4.64 0.61
C GLU A 259 36.14 -5.51 1.90
N SER A 260 35.16 -5.41 2.80
CA SER A 260 35.13 -6.29 3.98
C SER A 260 34.49 -7.65 3.66
N SER A 261 35.34 -8.60 3.24
CA SER A 261 35.04 -10.03 3.09
C SER A 261 34.66 -10.65 4.45
N PRO A 262 33.60 -11.46 4.55
CA PRO A 262 33.14 -12.02 5.82
C PRO A 262 33.83 -13.36 6.14
N GLU A 263 34.78 -13.34 7.07
CA GLU A 263 35.35 -14.57 7.67
C GLU A 263 34.96 -14.65 9.16
N SER A 264 34.01 -15.53 9.43
CA SER A 264 33.94 -16.45 10.59
C SER A 264 33.80 -15.93 12.05
N VAL A 265 32.95 -16.70 12.75
CA VAL A 265 32.93 -17.04 14.19
C VAL A 265 32.07 -16.20 15.14
N SER A 266 30.88 -16.78 15.40
CA SER A 266 30.36 -17.22 16.71
C SER A 266 30.66 -16.42 17.99
N GLN A 267 29.63 -15.93 18.68
CA GLN A 267 29.22 -16.43 20.01
C GLN A 267 28.00 -15.70 20.62
N ASP A 268 27.08 -16.54 21.12
CA ASP A 268 26.08 -16.46 22.19
C ASP A 268 25.38 -15.14 22.63
N PRO A 269 24.03 -15.13 22.66
CA PRO A 269 23.23 -14.01 23.16
C PRO A 269 22.84 -14.15 24.65
N ALA A 270 23.31 -13.22 25.48
CA ALA A 270 22.69 -12.93 26.78
C ALA A 270 21.82 -11.66 26.67
N SER A 271 20.62 -11.72 27.25
CA SER A 271 19.47 -10.83 26.99
C SER A 271 19.73 -9.31 27.14
N PRO A 272 19.49 -8.48 26.10
CA PRO A 272 19.70 -7.02 26.14
C PRO A 272 18.48 -6.20 26.63
N HIS A 273 17.32 -6.83 26.85
CA HIS A 273 16.04 -6.12 26.90
C HIS A 273 15.78 -5.27 28.16
N LYS A 274 16.46 -5.53 29.28
CA LYS A 274 16.29 -4.75 30.53
C LYS A 274 17.23 -3.53 30.61
N ARG A 275 18.36 -3.55 29.90
CA ARG A 275 19.33 -2.43 29.88
C ARG A 275 18.87 -1.30 28.94
N GLY A 276 18.20 -1.66 27.84
CA GLY A 276 17.69 -0.69 26.86
C GLY A 276 16.64 0.28 27.40
N LYS A 277 15.68 -0.19 28.22
CA LYS A 277 14.62 0.69 28.76
C LYS A 277 15.16 1.79 29.68
N HIS A 278 16.05 1.44 30.61
CA HIS A 278 16.68 2.42 31.50
C HIS A 278 17.63 3.37 30.76
N PHE A 279 18.29 2.89 29.71
CA PHE A 279 19.11 3.73 28.84
C PHE A 279 18.24 4.75 28.09
N ILE A 280 17.15 4.32 27.46
CA ILE A 280 16.20 5.20 26.75
C ILE A 280 15.58 6.23 27.70
N GLU A 281 15.20 5.82 28.91
CA GLU A 281 14.63 6.74 29.90
C GLU A 281 15.67 7.78 30.36
N SER A 282 16.93 7.37 30.57
CA SER A 282 18.01 8.31 30.90
C SER A 282 18.34 9.27 29.75
N GLU A 283 18.25 8.79 28.52
CA GLU A 283 18.50 9.59 27.32
C GLU A 283 17.37 10.59 27.06
N LEU A 284 16.11 10.19 27.28
CA LEU A 284 14.96 11.08 27.25
C LEU A 284 15.06 12.19 28.31
N VAL A 285 15.51 11.89 29.52
CA VAL A 285 15.76 12.91 30.57
C VAL A 285 16.89 13.86 30.15
N SER A 286 17.95 13.35 29.53
CA SER A 286 19.05 14.17 29.00
C SER A 286 18.57 15.10 27.87
N ILE A 287 17.78 14.59 26.93
CA ILE A 287 17.19 15.36 25.83
C ILE A 287 16.24 16.43 26.37
N HIS A 288 15.37 16.11 27.33
CA HIS A 288 14.51 17.10 27.98
C HIS A 288 15.33 18.20 28.66
N ARG A 289 16.43 17.85 29.34
CA ARG A 289 17.33 18.82 29.96
C ARG A 289 18.00 19.71 28.93
N GLN A 290 18.47 19.15 27.82
CA GLN A 290 19.06 19.91 26.71
C GLN A 290 18.04 20.84 26.05
N TYR A 291 16.82 20.37 25.82
CA TYR A 291 15.75 21.16 25.22
C TYR A 291 15.28 22.28 26.15
N ALA A 292 15.22 22.05 27.46
CA ALA A 292 14.97 23.06 28.47
C ALA A 292 16.08 24.14 28.50
N ARG A 293 17.35 23.72 28.38
CA ARG A 293 18.49 24.66 28.27
C ARG A 293 18.42 25.48 26.98
N TYR A 294 18.07 24.84 25.86
CA TYR A 294 17.90 25.51 24.57
C TYR A 294 16.74 26.52 24.59
N THR A 295 15.59 26.15 25.16
CA THR A 295 14.45 27.07 25.30
C THR A 295 14.77 28.23 26.22
N LYS A 296 15.46 28.02 27.35
CA LYS A 296 15.95 29.11 28.21
C LYS A 296 16.93 30.04 27.48
N ALA A 297 17.88 29.48 26.73
CA ALA A 297 18.83 30.29 25.95
C ALA A 297 18.12 31.09 24.86
N ARG A 298 17.11 30.51 24.20
CA ARG A 298 16.29 31.19 23.20
C ARG A 298 15.39 32.25 23.82
N GLN A 299 14.83 32.01 25.00
CA GLN A 299 14.10 33.02 25.77
C GLN A 299 15.01 34.18 26.18
N ALA A 300 16.24 33.90 26.63
CA ALA A 300 17.22 34.94 26.94
C ALA A 300 17.60 35.75 25.70
N LEU A 301 17.81 35.10 24.55
CA LEU A 301 18.12 35.77 23.29
C LEU A 301 16.93 36.61 22.79
N VAL A 302 15.71 36.09 22.92
CA VAL A 302 14.48 36.84 22.62
C VAL A 302 14.36 38.04 23.56
N ALA A 303 14.56 37.88 24.86
CA ALA A 303 14.51 38.98 25.84
C ALA A 303 15.53 40.08 25.55
N VAL A 304 16.75 39.71 25.11
CA VAL A 304 17.80 40.64 24.67
C VAL A 304 17.38 41.37 23.38
N VAL A 305 16.76 40.68 22.43
CA VAL A 305 16.31 41.26 21.15
C VAL A 305 15.04 42.11 21.32
N THR A 306 14.14 41.76 22.22
CA THR A 306 12.91 42.52 22.52
C THR A 306 13.14 43.69 23.47
N GLY A 307 14.38 43.94 23.91
CA GLY A 307 14.74 45.16 24.63
C GLY A 307 14.15 45.27 26.04
N ASP A 308 13.74 44.16 26.65
CA ASP A 308 13.24 44.15 28.02
C ASP A 308 14.44 43.97 28.96
N VAL A 309 15.12 45.10 29.23
CA VAL A 309 16.34 45.16 30.05
C VAL A 309 15.98 44.93 31.51
N ARG A 310 16.22 43.70 32.00
CA ARG A 310 16.59 43.43 33.40
C ARG A 310 17.68 42.35 33.44
N LEU A 311 18.92 42.79 33.51
CA LEU A 311 20.05 41.93 33.90
C LEU A 311 19.92 41.56 35.39
N PRO A 312 20.25 40.30 35.73
CA PRO A 312 21.08 40.04 36.89
C PRO A 312 22.40 39.40 36.46
N ASP A 313 23.45 40.16 36.75
CA ASP A 313 24.74 39.80 37.34
C ASP A 313 25.38 38.44 37.01
N VAL A 314 26.55 38.52 36.38
CA VAL A 314 27.46 37.40 36.12
C VAL A 314 28.49 37.39 37.25
N SER A 315 28.46 36.36 38.09
CA SER A 315 29.61 35.99 38.93
C SER A 315 30.33 34.77 38.32
N PRO A 316 31.65 34.83 38.11
CA PRO A 316 32.46 33.64 37.82
C PRO A 316 32.92 33.03 39.14
N SER A 317 32.45 31.82 39.46
CA SER A 317 33.03 31.03 40.56
C SER A 317 34.04 30.05 39.98
N GLU A 318 35.26 30.19 40.46
CA GLU A 318 36.35 29.23 40.40
C GLU A 318 35.91 27.87 40.96
N GLU A 319 36.36 26.80 40.32
CA GLU A 319 36.74 25.56 41.01
C GLU A 319 37.71 24.79 40.11
N ALA A 320 38.94 24.67 40.62
CA ALA A 320 40.00 23.86 40.07
C ALA A 320 39.84 22.41 40.55
N ALA A 321 40.02 21.44 39.66
CA ALA A 321 40.45 20.09 40.03
C ALA A 321 41.18 19.41 38.85
N ASP A 322 42.24 18.71 39.22
CA ASP A 322 43.33 18.11 38.45
C ASP A 322 42.97 17.04 37.39
N LEU A 323 43.76 17.08 36.29
CA LEU A 323 44.43 16.00 35.51
C LEU A 323 43.62 14.80 34.93
N PRO A 324 44.18 14.00 33.99
CA PRO A 324 45.07 14.27 32.86
C PRO A 324 44.48 13.74 31.52
N GLY A 325 45.19 13.99 30.42
CA GLY A 325 44.85 13.43 29.10
C GLY A 325 44.84 11.90 29.07
N ARG A 326 43.82 11.36 28.40
CA ARG A 326 43.83 10.02 27.81
C ARG A 326 42.96 10.06 26.57
N GLU A 327 43.58 9.92 25.40
CA GLU A 327 42.86 9.67 24.16
C GLU A 327 41.98 8.42 24.34
N PRO A 328 40.68 8.47 24.00
CA PRO A 328 39.90 7.26 23.91
C PRO A 328 40.38 6.50 22.65
N PRO A 329 40.71 5.20 22.75
CA PRO A 329 40.72 4.38 21.56
C PRO A 329 39.33 4.49 20.92
N TYR A 330 39.30 4.69 19.61
CA TYR A 330 38.08 4.63 18.81
C TYR A 330 37.41 3.28 19.07
N ASN A 331 36.44 3.29 19.99
CA ASN A 331 35.53 2.18 20.19
C ASN A 331 34.61 2.18 18.97
N SER A 332 34.94 1.34 18.01
CA SER A 332 34.15 1.04 16.81
C SER A 332 32.87 0.24 17.15
N ASN A 333 32.23 0.54 18.29
CA ASN A 333 31.05 -0.15 18.81
C ASN A 333 29.75 0.66 18.58
N GLY A 334 29.86 1.89 18.04
CA GLY A 334 28.70 2.68 17.61
C GLY A 334 27.96 2.05 16.41
N MET A 335 28.66 1.20 15.64
CA MET A 335 28.08 0.49 14.50
C MET A 335 27.20 -0.69 14.96
N GLU A 336 27.53 -1.31 16.09
CA GLU A 336 26.79 -2.45 16.65
C GLU A 336 25.45 -2.04 17.28
N ILE A 337 25.40 -0.83 17.87
CA ILE A 337 24.16 -0.26 18.43
C ILE A 337 23.24 0.25 17.31
N THR A 338 23.79 0.74 16.21
CA THR A 338 23.00 1.29 15.08
C THR A 338 22.57 0.24 14.06
N HIS A 339 23.25 -0.91 13.98
CA HIS A 339 22.91 -2.01 13.09
C HIS A 339 21.47 -2.53 13.23
N PRO A 340 20.94 -2.84 14.44
CA PRO A 340 19.54 -3.28 14.57
C PRO A 340 18.54 -2.20 14.16
N TYR A 341 18.85 -0.91 14.40
CA TYR A 341 18.02 0.20 13.94
C TYR A 341 18.08 0.41 12.43
N LEU A 342 19.23 0.12 11.81
CA LEU A 342 19.38 0.12 10.34
C LEU A 342 18.57 -1.02 9.71
N GLU A 343 18.61 -2.21 10.29
CA GLU A 343 17.80 -3.35 9.84
C GLU A 343 16.30 -3.09 10.00
N GLU A 344 15.89 -2.52 11.14
CA GLU A 344 14.51 -2.10 11.37
C GLU A 344 14.08 -0.99 10.41
N MET A 345 14.95 0.00 10.15
CA MET A 345 14.69 1.07 9.18
C MET A 345 14.61 0.56 7.74
N ILE A 346 15.43 -0.42 7.36
CA ILE A 346 15.33 -1.10 6.05
C ILE A 346 14.03 -1.90 5.96
N SER A 347 13.64 -2.60 7.04
CA SER A 347 12.37 -3.32 7.13
C SER A 347 11.18 -2.37 6.95
N ILE A 348 11.15 -1.27 7.70
CA ILE A 348 10.12 -0.22 7.59
C ILE A 348 10.13 0.41 6.18
N SER A 349 11.30 0.66 5.59
CA SER A 349 11.39 1.17 4.22
C SER A 349 10.81 0.18 3.20
N ASN A 350 11.05 -1.11 3.38
CA ASN A 350 10.50 -2.16 2.52
C ASN A 350 8.99 -2.29 2.71
N GLU A 351 8.49 -2.21 3.94
CA GLU A 351 7.06 -2.17 4.24
C GLU A 351 6.38 -0.95 3.60
N GLN A 352 6.99 0.23 3.71
CA GLN A 352 6.51 1.45 3.05
C GLN A 352 6.47 1.28 1.53
N LYS A 353 7.50 0.70 0.91
CA LYS A 353 7.50 0.41 -0.53
C LYS A 353 6.39 -0.58 -0.90
N ALA A 354 6.21 -1.65 -0.13
CA ALA A 354 5.14 -2.62 -0.34
C ALA A 354 3.75 -1.96 -0.21
N MET A 355 3.55 -1.11 0.79
CA MET A 355 2.32 -0.35 1.01
C MET A 355 2.05 0.64 -0.14
N ILE A 356 3.07 1.34 -0.63
CA ILE A 356 2.96 2.25 -1.78
C ILE A 356 2.58 1.45 -3.04
N GLN A 357 3.22 0.30 -3.27
CA GLN A 357 2.88 -0.59 -4.39
C GLN A 357 1.44 -1.08 -4.30
N GLN A 358 1.00 -1.56 -3.12
CA GLN A 358 -0.37 -2.01 -2.90
C GLN A 358 -1.37 -0.86 -3.11
N LYS A 359 -1.10 0.33 -2.56
CA LYS A 359 -1.93 1.53 -2.76
C LYS A 359 -2.02 1.89 -4.24
N SER A 360 -0.90 1.85 -4.97
CA SER A 360 -0.89 2.14 -6.41
C SER A 360 -1.70 1.11 -7.19
N HIS A 361 -1.55 -0.18 -6.88
CA HIS A 361 -2.31 -1.26 -7.50
C HIS A 361 -3.82 -1.12 -7.24
N LEU A 362 -4.22 -0.83 -5.99
CA LEU A 362 -5.61 -0.60 -5.63
C LEU A 362 -6.18 0.63 -6.34
N THR A 363 -5.42 1.72 -6.42
CA THR A 363 -5.85 2.95 -7.10
C THR A 363 -6.05 2.71 -8.60
N ILE A 364 -5.11 2.00 -9.24
CA ILE A 364 -5.23 1.62 -10.66
C ILE A 364 -6.41 0.68 -10.86
N SER A 365 -6.59 -0.31 -9.99
CA SER A 365 -7.70 -1.26 -10.09
C SER A 365 -9.05 -0.57 -9.90
N LEU A 366 -9.18 0.31 -8.90
CA LEU A 366 -10.41 1.08 -8.65
C LEU A 366 -10.71 2.04 -9.80
N SER A 367 -9.72 2.75 -10.32
CA SER A 367 -9.92 3.64 -11.48
C SER A 367 -10.31 2.86 -12.74
N LYS A 368 -9.73 1.68 -12.95
CA LYS A 368 -10.12 0.76 -14.03
C LYS A 368 -11.56 0.30 -13.87
N GLN A 369 -11.95 -0.17 -12.68
CA GLN A 369 -13.31 -0.60 -12.38
C GLN A 369 -14.32 0.54 -12.53
N LEU A 370 -14.00 1.74 -12.06
CA LEU A 370 -14.83 2.93 -12.23
C LEU A 370 -15.02 3.28 -13.70
N LYS A 371 -13.96 3.19 -14.51
CA LYS A 371 -14.02 3.42 -15.95
C LYS A 371 -14.85 2.36 -16.67
N GLU A 372 -14.68 1.09 -16.33
CA GLU A 372 -15.47 -0.02 -16.87
C GLU A 372 -16.96 0.12 -16.51
N ALA A 373 -17.28 0.48 -15.26
CA ALA A 373 -18.64 0.74 -14.81
C ALA A 373 -19.26 1.93 -15.54
N ASN A 374 -18.51 3.03 -15.72
CA ASN A 374 -18.98 4.20 -16.46
C ASN A 374 -19.23 3.88 -17.94
N GLN A 375 -18.35 3.10 -18.58
CA GLN A 375 -18.57 2.62 -19.95
C GLN A 375 -19.78 1.70 -20.05
N GLY A 376 -20.02 0.86 -19.04
CA GLY A 376 -21.23 0.05 -18.93
C GLY A 376 -22.49 0.91 -18.85
N LEU A 377 -22.48 1.93 -18.00
CA LEU A 377 -23.57 2.90 -17.88
C LEU A 377 -23.81 3.68 -19.18
N ASP A 378 -22.76 4.03 -19.93
CA ASP A 378 -22.90 4.71 -21.22
C ASP A 378 -23.56 3.80 -22.25
N ARG A 379 -23.14 2.54 -22.36
CA ARG A 379 -23.81 1.55 -23.23
C ARG A 379 -25.28 1.35 -22.86
N LEU A 380 -25.57 1.19 -21.57
CA LEU A 380 -26.94 1.07 -21.09
C LEU A 380 -27.76 2.34 -21.39
N THR A 381 -27.12 3.50 -21.39
CA THR A 381 -27.77 4.76 -21.74
C THR A 381 -28.11 4.79 -23.23
N ASP A 382 -27.17 4.38 -24.09
CA ASP A 382 -27.36 4.31 -25.54
C ASP A 382 -28.44 3.28 -25.94
N GLU A 383 -28.53 2.17 -25.21
CA GLU A 383 -29.53 1.10 -25.42
C GLU A 383 -30.91 1.44 -24.83
N SER A 384 -30.99 2.42 -23.93
CA SER A 384 -32.22 2.72 -23.19
C SER A 384 -33.10 3.74 -23.89
N HIS A 385 -34.33 3.34 -24.15
CA HIS A 385 -35.37 4.27 -24.59
C HIS A 385 -36.02 5.05 -23.43
N LEU A 386 -35.72 4.70 -22.17
CA LEU A 386 -36.33 5.32 -20.99
C LEU A 386 -35.80 6.73 -20.76
N LEU A 387 -34.49 6.93 -20.91
CA LEU A 387 -33.83 8.21 -20.66
C LEU A 387 -34.24 9.30 -21.68
N PRO A 388 -34.32 9.02 -23.00
CA PRO A 388 -34.82 9.99 -23.97
C PRO A 388 -36.31 10.30 -23.79
N ALA A 389 -37.12 9.33 -23.33
CA ALA A 389 -38.55 9.53 -23.09
C ALA A 389 -38.82 10.37 -21.83
N HIS A 390 -37.96 10.26 -20.82
CA HIS A 390 -38.07 10.99 -19.56
C HIS A 390 -36.76 11.74 -19.23
N PRO A 391 -36.40 12.77 -20.00
CA PRO A 391 -35.18 13.52 -19.76
C PRO A 391 -35.27 14.24 -18.41
N MET A 392 -34.25 14.05 -17.57
CA MET A 392 -34.15 14.80 -16.33
C MET A 392 -34.06 16.29 -16.67
N PRO A 393 -34.84 17.18 -16.03
CA PRO A 393 -34.65 18.62 -16.15
C PRO A 393 -33.23 18.91 -15.70
N ALA A 394 -32.34 19.15 -16.65
CA ALA A 394 -30.98 19.54 -16.33
C ALA A 394 -31.10 20.74 -15.42
N ALA A 395 -30.54 20.64 -14.20
CA ALA A 395 -30.30 21.80 -13.39
C ALA A 395 -29.50 22.73 -14.31
N LYS A 396 -30.16 23.79 -14.81
CA LYS A 396 -29.46 24.85 -15.53
C LYS A 396 -28.27 25.17 -14.65
N PRO A 397 -27.01 25.05 -15.12
CA PRO A 397 -25.95 25.72 -14.40
C PRO A 397 -26.43 27.16 -14.31
N GLN A 398 -26.67 27.64 -13.09
CA GLN A 398 -27.03 29.04 -12.87
C GLN A 398 -25.84 29.85 -13.37
N ARG A 399 -25.87 30.17 -14.66
CA ARG A 399 -24.97 31.12 -15.30
C ARG A 399 -25.54 32.48 -14.97
N ASN A 400 -25.41 32.86 -13.71
CA ASN A 400 -25.57 34.24 -13.29
C ASN A 400 -24.27 34.95 -13.65
N GLY A 401 -24.30 35.76 -14.72
CA GLY A 401 -23.32 36.81 -14.97
C GLY A 401 -22.13 36.42 -15.83
N LEU A 402 -22.12 36.96 -17.06
CA LEU A 402 -20.95 37.45 -17.80
C LEU A 402 -19.67 36.60 -17.75
N GLU A 403 -19.41 35.77 -18.78
CA GLU A 403 -18.09 35.62 -19.43
C GLU A 403 -18.08 34.50 -20.48
N GLY A 404 -17.53 34.83 -21.66
CA GLY A 404 -16.71 33.97 -22.52
C GLY A 404 -17.37 32.85 -23.36
N PRO A 405 -16.94 32.67 -24.63
CA PRO A 405 -17.18 31.42 -25.36
C PRO A 405 -16.51 30.27 -24.59
N ILE A 406 -17.25 29.18 -24.43
CA ILE A 406 -16.86 27.99 -23.67
C ILE A 406 -15.49 27.54 -24.18
N SER A 407 -14.49 27.56 -23.31
CA SER A 407 -13.15 27.09 -23.62
C SER A 407 -13.25 25.60 -23.93
N PHE A 408 -12.71 25.18 -25.08
CA PHE A 408 -12.68 23.79 -25.53
C PHE A 408 -12.21 22.83 -24.41
N GLY A 409 -11.32 23.29 -23.53
CA GLY A 409 -10.83 22.52 -22.37
C GLY A 409 -11.88 22.16 -21.31
N ASP A 410 -12.90 22.99 -21.12
CA ASP A 410 -13.98 22.76 -20.15
C ASP A 410 -14.99 21.72 -20.69
N GLU A 411 -15.16 21.68 -22.01
CA GLU A 411 -16.01 20.70 -22.69
C GLU A 411 -15.41 19.28 -22.63
N ILE A 412 -14.08 19.15 -22.69
CA ILE A 412 -13.38 17.86 -22.55
C ILE A 412 -13.32 17.39 -21.09
N SER A 413 -13.18 18.29 -20.11
CA SER A 413 -13.13 17.86 -18.69
C SER A 413 -14.48 17.39 -18.16
N ASN A 414 -15.58 17.97 -18.66
CA ASN A 414 -16.94 17.52 -18.34
C ASN A 414 -17.25 16.12 -18.93
N HIS A 415 -16.60 15.76 -20.03
CA HIS A 415 -16.76 14.45 -20.67
C HIS A 415 -15.86 13.35 -20.06
N GLU A 416 -14.74 13.73 -19.44
CA GLU A 416 -13.81 12.77 -18.83
C GLU A 416 -14.26 12.31 -17.42
N LYS A 417 -15.10 13.10 -16.73
CA LYS A 417 -15.63 12.77 -15.40
C LYS A 417 -17.09 13.19 -15.21
N PRO A 418 -18.04 12.65 -15.97
CA PRO A 418 -19.42 12.68 -15.52
C PRO A 418 -19.49 11.85 -14.25
N ASP A 419 -19.75 12.54 -13.14
CA ASP A 419 -19.88 11.95 -11.82
C ASP A 419 -20.92 10.82 -11.93
N SER A 420 -20.53 9.58 -11.63
CA SER A 420 -21.41 8.40 -11.77
C SER A 420 -22.71 8.59 -10.97
N SER A 421 -22.63 9.39 -9.91
CA SER A 421 -23.75 9.88 -9.10
C SER A 421 -24.78 10.67 -9.91
N LEU A 422 -24.36 11.57 -10.81
CA LEU A 422 -25.24 12.39 -11.66
C LEU A 422 -25.93 11.52 -12.71
N ARG A 423 -25.20 10.59 -13.33
CA ARG A 423 -25.78 9.63 -14.28
C ARG A 423 -26.82 8.74 -13.60
N ALA A 424 -26.52 8.19 -12.43
CA ALA A 424 -27.46 7.39 -11.66
C ALA A 424 -28.72 8.18 -11.28
N ARG A 425 -28.59 9.47 -10.95
CA ARG A 425 -29.75 10.34 -10.67
C ARG A 425 -30.68 10.51 -11.88
N ALA A 426 -30.12 10.63 -13.09
CA ALA A 426 -30.93 10.71 -14.31
C ALA A 426 -31.78 9.44 -14.50
N TRP A 427 -31.19 8.26 -14.26
CA TRP A 427 -31.91 6.99 -14.29
C TRP A 427 -33.01 6.89 -13.24
N VAL A 428 -32.73 7.30 -12.00
CA VAL A 428 -33.73 7.32 -10.92
C VAL A 428 -34.88 8.25 -11.28
N TYR A 429 -34.58 9.44 -11.80
CA TYR A 429 -35.60 10.39 -12.23
C TYR A 429 -36.45 9.83 -13.38
N ALA A 430 -35.82 9.28 -14.42
CA ALA A 430 -36.52 8.72 -15.56
C ALA A 430 -37.44 7.56 -15.15
N ALA A 431 -36.97 6.69 -14.26
CA ALA A 431 -37.77 5.60 -13.69
C ALA A 431 -38.96 6.12 -12.86
N GLN A 432 -38.75 7.15 -12.03
CA GLN A 432 -39.82 7.77 -11.26
C GLN A 432 -40.85 8.47 -12.16
N SER A 433 -40.39 9.18 -13.20
CA SER A 433 -41.25 9.85 -14.17
C SER A 433 -42.08 8.86 -14.97
N ALA A 434 -41.47 7.77 -15.46
CA ALA A 434 -42.19 6.70 -16.16
C ALA A 434 -43.22 6.00 -15.25
N SER A 435 -42.86 5.75 -13.98
CA SER A 435 -43.79 5.21 -12.99
C SER A 435 -44.97 6.16 -12.74
N HIS A 436 -44.72 7.47 -12.66
CA HIS A 436 -45.77 8.46 -12.53
C HIS A 436 -46.71 8.47 -13.74
N VAL A 437 -46.16 8.51 -14.96
CA VAL A 437 -46.94 8.55 -16.21
C VAL A 437 -47.79 7.30 -16.38
N THR A 438 -47.23 6.12 -16.10
CA THR A 438 -47.99 4.86 -16.16
C THR A 438 -49.09 4.81 -15.10
N ARG A 439 -48.82 5.27 -13.87
CA ARG A 439 -49.83 5.37 -12.81
C ARG A 439 -50.96 6.33 -13.19
N GLU A 440 -50.62 7.47 -13.78
CA GLU A 440 -51.59 8.46 -14.25
C GLU A 440 -52.47 7.90 -15.37
N ALA A 441 -51.87 7.26 -16.39
CA ALA A 441 -52.61 6.61 -17.47
C ALA A 441 -53.55 5.49 -16.96
N VAL A 442 -53.11 4.68 -16.00
CA VAL A 442 -53.98 3.66 -15.38
C VAL A 442 -55.12 4.31 -14.60
N SER A 443 -54.86 5.40 -13.88
CA SER A 443 -55.91 6.11 -13.14
C SER A 443 -56.93 6.78 -14.06
N GLU A 444 -56.50 7.32 -15.21
CA GLU A 444 -57.37 7.88 -16.23
C GLU A 444 -58.26 6.78 -16.84
N LYS A 445 -57.68 5.64 -17.22
CA LYS A 445 -58.46 4.49 -17.74
C LYS A 445 -59.40 3.88 -16.71
N LEU A 446 -59.03 3.88 -15.44
CA LEU A 446 -59.92 3.48 -14.36
C LEU A 446 -61.09 4.48 -14.21
N GLY A 447 -60.81 5.77 -14.32
CA GLY A 447 -61.83 6.83 -14.32
C GLY A 447 -62.81 6.72 -15.50
N GLU A 448 -62.30 6.54 -16.72
CA GLU A 448 -63.09 6.28 -17.91
C GLU A 448 -63.96 5.02 -17.75
N GLY A 449 -63.40 3.93 -17.22
CA GLY A 449 -64.13 2.69 -16.96
C GLY A 449 -65.23 2.86 -15.92
N ASN A 450 -64.98 3.63 -14.86
CA ASN A 450 -65.98 3.92 -13.83
C ASN A 450 -67.11 4.82 -14.36
N ALA A 451 -66.79 5.80 -15.21
CA ALA A 451 -67.79 6.62 -15.89
C ALA A 451 -68.66 5.76 -16.82
N ALA A 452 -68.05 4.89 -17.63
CA ALA A 452 -68.78 3.97 -18.49
C ALA A 452 -69.66 2.99 -17.69
N LEU A 453 -69.20 2.52 -16.53
CA LEU A 453 -69.99 1.67 -15.64
C LEU A 453 -71.18 2.43 -15.03
N ALA A 454 -70.98 3.67 -14.59
CA ALA A 454 -72.06 4.52 -14.08
C ALA A 454 -73.11 4.82 -15.16
N ASP A 455 -72.66 5.04 -16.40
CA ASP A 455 -73.55 5.23 -17.54
C ASP A 455 -74.33 3.95 -17.87
N ALA A 456 -73.66 2.79 -17.89
CA ALA A 456 -74.32 1.50 -18.05
C ALA A 456 -75.35 1.24 -16.95
N GLN A 457 -75.01 1.52 -15.69
CA GLN A 457 -75.93 1.41 -14.56
C GLN A 457 -77.14 2.33 -14.72
N ARG A 458 -76.94 3.58 -15.16
CA ARG A 458 -78.03 4.52 -15.43
C ARG A 458 -78.95 4.00 -16.54
N THR A 459 -78.38 3.51 -17.65
CA THR A 459 -79.18 2.91 -18.73
C THR A 459 -79.95 1.66 -18.29
N LEU A 460 -79.38 0.84 -17.39
CA LEU A 460 -80.07 -0.32 -16.81
C LEU A 460 -81.21 0.10 -15.88
N SER A 461 -81.02 1.13 -15.06
CA SER A 461 -82.10 1.70 -14.23
C SER A 461 -83.21 2.31 -15.09
N GLU A 462 -82.88 3.01 -16.17
CA GLU A 462 -83.85 3.50 -17.14
C GLU A 462 -84.62 2.36 -17.80
N LEU A 463 -83.93 1.28 -18.21
CA LEU A 463 -84.58 0.09 -18.76
C LEU A 463 -85.49 -0.59 -17.72
N HIS A 464 -85.04 -0.71 -16.46
CA HIS A 464 -85.85 -1.24 -15.36
C HIS A 464 -87.14 -0.44 -15.16
N SER A 465 -87.06 0.89 -15.25
CA SER A 465 -88.24 1.77 -15.19
C SER A 465 -89.18 1.58 -16.39
N LEU A 466 -88.64 1.39 -17.61
CA LEU A 466 -89.42 1.15 -18.83
C LEU A 466 -90.08 -0.23 -18.85
N VAL A 467 -89.43 -1.24 -18.29
CA VAL A 467 -89.98 -2.59 -18.11
C VAL A 467 -91.01 -2.63 -16.97
N GLY A 468 -91.13 -1.54 -16.18
CA GLY A 468 -92.17 -1.38 -15.18
C GLY A 468 -91.93 -2.18 -13.90
N LEU A 469 -90.67 -2.51 -13.59
CA LEU A 469 -90.30 -3.20 -12.35
C LEU A 469 -90.17 -2.25 -11.14
N ASP A 470 -90.27 -0.94 -11.36
CA ASP A 470 -90.44 0.05 -10.28
C ASP A 470 -91.90 0.06 -9.81
N CYS A 471 -92.32 -1.04 -9.18
CA CYS A 471 -93.52 -1.06 -8.35
C CYS A 471 -93.20 -0.25 -7.07
N GLU A 472 -93.45 1.06 -7.13
CA GLU A 472 -93.59 1.93 -5.98
C GLU A 472 -94.44 1.25 -4.89
N VAL A 473 -93.78 0.74 -3.84
CA VAL A 473 -94.43 0.35 -2.61
C VAL A 473 -94.78 1.64 -1.87
N GLY A 474 -95.87 2.28 -2.29
CA GLY A 474 -96.53 3.30 -1.48
C GLY A 474 -97.09 4.51 -2.21
N SER A 475 -98.24 4.36 -2.88
CA SER A 475 -99.40 5.21 -2.55
C SER A 475 -100.66 4.75 -3.27
N LYS A 476 -101.77 4.94 -2.57
CA LYS A 476 -103.13 4.57 -2.97
C LYS A 476 -103.61 5.45 -4.13
N ASP A 477 -104.55 4.85 -4.87
CA ASP A 477 -105.51 5.47 -5.79
C ASP A 477 -105.01 5.89 -7.18
N GLY A 478 -105.57 5.22 -8.20
CA GLY A 478 -105.49 5.65 -9.60
C GLY A 478 -105.31 4.48 -10.57
N ALA A 479 -106.41 3.87 -10.97
CA ALA A 479 -106.43 2.77 -11.92
C ALA A 479 -105.88 3.17 -13.31
N HIS A 480 -104.64 2.81 -13.61
CA HIS A 480 -104.17 2.59 -14.98
C HIS A 480 -103.37 1.29 -15.04
N LYS A 481 -104.03 0.24 -15.55
CA LYS A 481 -103.42 -1.05 -15.85
C LYS A 481 -102.47 -0.87 -17.04
N SER A 482 -101.17 -0.76 -16.77
CA SER A 482 -100.12 -0.99 -17.76
C SER A 482 -100.25 -2.44 -18.26
N ARG A 483 -100.79 -2.58 -19.47
CA ARG A 483 -101.03 -3.86 -20.13
C ARG A 483 -99.69 -4.37 -20.65
N ASP A 484 -99.20 -5.45 -20.04
CA ASP A 484 -97.99 -6.14 -20.47
C ASP A 484 -98.13 -6.58 -21.95
N ILE A 485 -97.24 -6.06 -22.78
CA ILE A 485 -97.28 -6.17 -24.24
C ILE A 485 -96.88 -7.58 -24.69
N TRP A 486 -96.16 -8.33 -23.84
CA TRP A 486 -95.70 -9.68 -24.10
C TRP A 486 -96.75 -10.76 -23.84
N ALA A 487 -97.78 -10.46 -23.05
CA ALA A 487 -98.87 -11.39 -22.77
C ALA A 487 -99.83 -11.62 -23.97
N VAL A 488 -99.65 -10.91 -25.09
CA VAL A 488 -100.53 -10.98 -26.28
C VAL A 488 -99.96 -11.87 -27.39
N LEU A 489 -98.68 -12.27 -27.35
CA LEU A 489 -98.03 -12.99 -28.45
C LEU A 489 -98.15 -14.52 -28.42
N ASP A 490 -98.59 -15.14 -27.32
CA ASP A 490 -98.64 -16.62 -27.19
C ASP A 490 -99.84 -17.30 -27.88
N GLY A 491 -100.53 -16.60 -28.80
CA GLY A 491 -101.84 -17.05 -29.29
C GLY A 491 -101.92 -17.72 -30.66
N ASN A 492 -101.02 -17.47 -31.63
CA ASN A 492 -101.41 -17.70 -33.04
C ASN A 492 -100.30 -18.01 -34.06
N LEU A 493 -99.27 -18.78 -33.72
CA LEU A 493 -98.31 -19.29 -34.73
C LEU A 493 -97.93 -20.75 -34.44
N GLY A 494 -98.56 -21.70 -35.15
CA GLY A 494 -98.08 -23.09 -35.14
C GLY A 494 -99.07 -24.20 -35.52
N VAL A 495 -99.74 -24.12 -36.68
CA VAL A 495 -100.24 -25.34 -37.36
C VAL A 495 -99.62 -25.38 -38.74
N ILE A 496 -98.43 -25.95 -38.84
CA ILE A 496 -97.87 -26.43 -40.11
C ILE A 496 -98.18 -27.93 -40.16
N LYS A 497 -99.16 -28.26 -40.98
CA LYS A 497 -99.55 -29.62 -41.35
C LYS A 497 -98.41 -30.19 -42.21
N GLY A 498 -97.74 -31.24 -41.74
CA GLY A 498 -96.75 -31.97 -42.54
C GLY A 498 -97.47 -32.97 -43.44
N ASP A 499 -97.46 -32.73 -44.74
CA ASP A 499 -97.79 -33.75 -45.74
C ASP A 499 -96.52 -34.54 -46.07
N GLY A 500 -96.57 -35.85 -45.83
CA GLY A 500 -95.54 -36.82 -46.16
C GLY A 500 -96.12 -38.21 -46.34
N LEU A 501 -96.33 -38.59 -47.60
CA LEU A 501 -96.19 -39.91 -48.24
C LEU A 501 -96.30 -41.17 -47.35
N GLU A 502 -97.43 -41.88 -47.45
CA GLU A 502 -97.58 -43.20 -48.09
C GLU A 502 -99.07 -43.53 -48.34
#